data_AF-G0EP85-F1
#
_entry.id   AF-G0EP85-F1
#
_cell.length_a   1.000
_cell.length_b   1.000
_cell.length_c   1.000
_cell.angle_alpha   90.00
_cell.angle_beta   90.00
_cell.angle_gamma   90.00
#
_symmetry.space_group_name_H-M   'P 1'
#
loop_
_entity.id
_entity.type
_entity.pdbx_description
1 polymer ?
#
loop_
_entity_poly.entity_id
_entity_poly.type
_entity_poly.pdbx_seq_one_letter_code
_entity_poly.pdbx_strand_id
1 'polypeptide(L)' 'MKTIKIFGKNREEIEKQARDKYGESYFIISVRESKRKNIFGMIKKEFEVSIGILEQY' A
#
# COMPACT_ATOMS: atom_id res chain seq x y z
N MET A 1 2.36 9.83 14.99
CA MET A 1 2.45 8.56 14.19
C MET A 1 1.11 8.28 13.54
N LYS A 2 1.08 8.19 12.21
CA LYS A 2 -0.16 8.04 11.43
C LYS A 2 -0.13 6.75 10.60
N THR A 3 -1.20 5.97 10.63
CA THR A 3 -1.35 4.78 9.78
C THR A 3 -2.14 5.10 8.52
N ILE A 4 -1.64 4.67 7.36
CA ILE A 4 -2.30 4.86 6.06
C ILE A 4 -2.39 3.52 5.34
N LYS A 5 -3.51 3.29 4.65
CA LYS A 5 -3.70 2.15 3.74
C LYS A 5 -3.55 2.60 2.30
N ILE A 6 -2.74 1.89 1.53
CA ILE A 6 -2.51 2.13 0.11
C ILE A 6 -2.93 0.87 -0.64
N PHE A 7 -3.71 1.06 -1.71
CA PHE A 7 -4.20 -0.02 -2.56
C PHE A 7 -3.57 0.09 -3.94
N GLY A 8 -3.19 -1.05 -4.54
CA GLY A 8 -2.58 -1.05 -5.87
C GLY A 8 -2.44 -2.45 -6.45
N LYS A 9 -2.10 -2.54 -7.74
CA LYS A 9 -1.97 -3.84 -8.43
C LYS A 9 -0.66 -4.55 -8.16
N ASN A 10 0.40 -3.81 -7.83
CA ASN A 10 1.73 -4.33 -7.54
C ASN A 10 2.21 -3.75 -6.21
N ARG A 11 2.69 -4.62 -5.32
CA ARG A 11 3.30 -4.24 -4.04
C ARG A 11 4.50 -3.31 -4.25
N GLU A 12 5.35 -3.60 -5.22
CA GLU A 12 6.61 -2.88 -5.44
C GLU A 12 6.37 -1.42 -5.84
N GLU A 13 5.31 -1.18 -6.62
CA GLU A 13 4.87 0.17 -6.98
C GLU A 13 4.34 0.94 -5.76
N ILE A 14 3.60 0.27 -4.88
CA ILE A 14 3.07 0.86 -3.64
C ILE A 14 4.22 1.23 -2.69
N GLU A 15 5.21 0.36 -2.52
CA GLU A 15 6.40 0.65 -1.71
C GLU A 15 7.22 1.78 -2.28
N LYS A 16 7.39 1.83 -3.61
CA LYS A 16 8.04 2.95 -4.29
C LYS A 16 7.31 4.27 -4.03
N GLN A 17 5.98 4.31 -4.19
CA GLN A 17 5.19 5.50 -3.89
C GLN A 17 5.30 5.94 -2.42
N ALA A 18 5.30 4.99 -1.48
CA ALA A 18 5.49 5.28 -0.06
C ALA A 18 6.89 5.85 0.21
N ARG A 19 7.94 5.29 -0.41
CA ARG A 19 9.32 5.78 -0.33
C ARG A 19 9.48 7.17 -0.93
N ASP A 20 8.94 7.40 -2.13
CA ASP A 20 9.04 8.68 -2.83
C ASP A 20 8.32 9.80 -2.03
N LYS A 21 7.27 9.45 -1.29
CA LYS A 21 6.46 10.41 -0.52
C LYS A 21 6.94 10.64 0.92
N TYR A 22 7.39 9.60 1.61
CA TYR A 22 7.71 9.64 3.04
C TYR A 22 9.19 9.42 3.35
N GLY A 23 10.02 9.13 2.33
CA GLY A 23 11.44 8.88 2.49
C GLY A 23 11.70 7.72 3.45
N GLU A 24 12.52 7.96 4.48
CA GLU A 24 12.82 7.01 5.55
C GLU A 24 11.84 7.08 6.73
N SER A 25 10.87 8.00 6.69
CA SER A 25 9.94 8.26 7.79
C SER A 25 8.69 7.39 7.75
N TYR A 26 8.77 6.21 7.12
CA TYR A 26 7.69 5.23 7.12
C TYR A 26 8.19 3.80 7.28
N PHE A 27 7.31 2.95 7.77
CA PHE A 27 7.52 1.51 7.82
C PHE A 27 6.26 0.77 7.39
N ILE A 28 6.43 -0.43 6.85
CA ILE A 28 5.30 -1.27 6.42
C ILE A 28 4.77 -2.01 7.66
N ILE A 29 3.48 -1.84 7.93
CA ILE A 29 2.77 -2.53 9.03
C ILE A 29 2.27 -3.88 8.54
N SER A 30 1.62 -3.93 7.37
CA SER A 30 1.13 -5.18 6.80
C SER A 30 0.93 -5.09 5.29
N VAL A 31 0.98 -6.24 4.63
CA VAL A 31 0.65 -6.40 3.21
C VAL A 31 -0.37 -7.52 3.08
N ARG A 32 -1.49 -7.26 2.41
CA ARG A 32 -2.53 -8.25 2.12
C ARG A 32 -2.76 -8.32 0.61
N GLU A 33 -2.72 -9.52 0.05
CA GLU A 33 -3.20 -9.78 -1.32
C GLU A 33 -4.72 -10.02 -1.27
N SER A 34 -5.46 -9.27 -2.08
CA SER A 34 -6.90 -9.42 -2.28
C SER A 34 -7.19 -9.73 -3.74
N LYS A 35 -8.22 -10.55 -3.96
CA LYS A 35 -8.73 -10.86 -5.30
C LYS A 35 -10.05 -10.13 -5.46
N ARG A 36 -10.05 -9.01 -6.16
CA ARG A 36 -11.26 -8.24 -6.46
C ARG A 36 -11.84 -8.66 -7.80
N LYS A 37 -13.14 -8.94 -7.79
CA LYS A 37 -13.89 -9.21 -9.01
C LYS A 37 -14.33 -7.87 -9.60
N ASN A 38 -13.91 -7.57 -10.81
CA ASN A 38 -14.39 -6.38 -11.54
C ASN A 38 -15.84 -6.59 -12.02
N ILE A 39 -16.49 -5.51 -12.44
CA ILE A 39 -17.87 -5.52 -13.00
C ILE A 39 -18.05 -6.48 -14.19
N PHE A 40 -16.97 -6.86 -14.87
CA PHE A 40 -16.97 -7.84 -15.99
C PHE A 40 -16.71 -9.29 -15.53
N GLY A 41 -16.74 -9.55 -14.22
CA GLY A 41 -16.52 -10.89 -13.66
C GLY A 41 -15.06 -11.35 -13.63
N MET A 42 -14.12 -10.58 -14.18
CA MET A 42 -12.68 -10.87 -14.13
C MET A 42 -12.13 -10.67 -12.72
N ILE A 43 -11.40 -11.67 -12.22
CA ILE A 43 -10.66 -11.59 -10.96
C ILE A 43 -9.33 -10.86 -11.22
N LYS A 44 -9.15 -9.71 -10.58
CA LYS A 44 -7.87 -9.00 -10.55
C LYS A 44 -7.26 -9.10 -9.15
N LYS A 45 -5.95 -9.33 -9.11
CA LYS A 45 -5.17 -9.21 -7.89
C LYS A 45 -4.99 -7.73 -7.55
N GLU A 46 -5.18 -7.40 -6.29
CA GLU A 46 -4.99 -6.08 -5.70
C GLU A 46 -4.28 -6.28 -4.35
N PHE A 47 -3.34 -5.41 -4.01
CA PHE A 47 -2.64 -5.40 -2.75
C PHE A 47 -3.15 -4.26 -1.89
N GLU A 48 -3.40 -4.55 -0.62
CA GLU A 48 -3.59 -3.58 0.44
C GLU A 48 -2.31 -3.54 1.28
N VAL A 49 -1.59 -2.43 1.24
CA VAL A 49 -0.40 -2.20 2.08
C VAL A 49 -0.76 -1.16 3.13
N SER A 50 -0.64 -1.54 4.40
CA SER A 50 -0.74 -0.61 5.52
C SER A 50 0.66 -0.13 5.88
N ILE A 51 0.86 1.19 5.91
CA ILE A 51 2.11 1.82 6.32
C ILE A 51 1.88 2.67 7.58
N GLY A 52 2.87 2.68 8.46
CA GLY A 52 2.99 3.62 9.57
C GLY A 52 3.94 4.74 9.18
N ILE A 53 3.55 5.99 9.42
CA ILE A 53 4.35 7.18 9.14
C ILE A 53 4.75 7.80 10.46
N LEU A 54 6.05 7.99 10.62
CA LEU A 54 6.66 8.76 11.70
C LEU A 54 6.62 10.22 11.26
N GLU A 55 6.00 11.08 12.06
CA GLU A 55 6.06 12.52 11.80
C GLU A 55 7.47 13.00 12.11
N GLN A 56 8.15 13.59 11.13
CA GLN A 56 9.38 14.34 11.36
C GLN A 56 8.97 15.66 12.03
N TYR A 57 9.39 15.83 13.29
CA TYR A 57 9.28 17.09 14.04
C TYR A 57 10.41 18.04 13.67
#